data_AF-A0A5J4W3U1-F1
#
_entry.id   AF-A0A5J4W3U1-F1
#
_cell.length_a   1.000
_cell.length_b   1.000
_cell.length_c   1.000
_cell.angle_alpha   90.00
_cell.angle_beta   90.00
_cell.angle_gamma   90.00
#
_symmetry.space_group_name_H-M   'P 1'
#
loop_
_entity.id
_entity.type
_entity.pdbx_description
1 polymer ?
#
loop_
_entity_poly.entity_id
_entity_poly.type
_entity_poly.pdbx_seq_one_letter_code
_entity_poly.pdbx_strand_id
1 'polypeptide(L)' 'MTIVPCRVTFFVDDVEQPYYVIGIPPEIRFWACTYYKSSSFTVTKFVRLVKSTAQGVVGSQALEWGKEWK' A
#
# COMPACT_ATOMS: atom_id res chain seq x y z
N MET A 1 -12.59 17.70 8.74
CA MET A 1 -12.49 16.34 8.18
C MET A 1 -11.01 16.07 7.94
N THR A 2 -10.34 15.44 8.91
CA THR A 2 -8.90 15.17 8.82
C THR A 2 -8.70 14.03 7.83
N ILE A 3 -8.53 14.38 6.55
CA ILE A 3 -7.98 13.45 5.56
C ILE A 3 -6.65 13.01 6.16
N VAL A 4 -6.49 11.74 6.54
CA VAL A 4 -5.19 11.21 6.95
C VAL A 4 -4.32 11.25 5.70
N PRO A 5 -3.43 12.24 5.54
CA PRO A 5 -2.65 12.36 4.33
C PRO A 5 -1.66 11.20 4.34
N CYS A 6 -1.39 10.63 3.16
CA CYS A 6 -0.33 9.64 2.98
C CYS A 6 -0.60 8.25 3.59
N ARG A 7 -1.68 7.61 3.13
CA ARG A 7 -2.00 6.19 3.37
C ARG A 7 -1.80 5.36 2.10
N VAL A 8 -1.25 4.16 2.24
CA VAL A 8 -1.18 3.14 1.18
C VAL A 8 -1.99 1.92 1.61
N THR A 9 -2.84 1.43 0.71
CA THR A 9 -3.62 0.20 0.88
C THR A 9 -3.19 -0.79 -0.20
N PHE A 10 -3.11 -2.07 0.18
CA PHE A 10 -2.68 -3.14 -0.72
C PHE A 10 -3.87 -3.98 -1.14
N PHE A 11 -3.75 -4.54 -2.33
CA PHE A 11 -4.75 -5.42 -2.92
C PHE A 11 -4.03 -6.64 -3.50
N VAL A 12 -4.59 -7.83 -3.29
CA VAL A 12 -4.17 -9.08 -3.94
C VAL A 12 -5.40 -9.62 -4.67
N ASP A 13 -5.31 -9.79 -5.98
CA ASP A 13 -6.43 -10.22 -6.83
C ASP A 13 -7.72 -9.40 -6.57
N ASP A 14 -7.58 -8.07 -6.56
CA ASP A 14 -8.65 -7.09 -6.27
C ASP A 14 -9.24 -7.15 -4.83
N VAL A 15 -8.71 -7.99 -3.94
CA VAL A 15 -9.11 -8.08 -2.54
C VAL A 15 -8.26 -7.15 -1.67
N GLU A 16 -8.89 -6.19 -0.98
CA GLU A 16 -8.23 -5.29 -0.04
C GLU A 16 -7.58 -6.08 1.12
N GLN A 17 -6.33 -5.75 1.43
CA GLN A 17 -5.55 -6.42 2.46
C GLN A 17 -5.73 -5.75 3.83
N PRO A 18 -5.68 -6.50 4.94
CA PRO A 18 -5.92 -5.96 6.29
C PRO A 18 -4.80 -5.02 6.76
N TYR A 19 -3.57 -5.21 6.27
CA TYR A 19 -2.46 -4.32 6.59
C TYR A 19 -2.41 -3.15 5.60
N TYR A 20 -2.24 -1.95 6.14
CA TYR A 20 -2.09 -0.72 5.36
C TYR A 20 -1.07 0.20 6.02
N VAL A 21 -0.41 1.05 5.24
CA VAL A 21 0.65 1.91 5.75
C VAL A 21 0.14 3.35 5.90
N ILE A 22 0.51 4.01 7.00
CA ILE A 22 0.18 5.40 7.30
C ILE A 22 1.45 6.22 7.59
N GLY A 23 1.33 7.56 7.51
CA GLY A 23 2.41 8.47 7.88
C GLY A 23 3.53 8.55 6.83
N ILE A 24 3.22 8.22 5.57
CA ILE A 24 4.21 8.22 4.49
C ILE A 24 4.60 9.68 4.15
N PRO A 25 5.88 9.99 3.90
CA PRO A 25 6.27 11.33 3.48
C PRO A 25 5.66 11.72 2.12
N PRO A 26 5.56 13.02 1.81
CA PRO A 26 4.99 13.51 0.54
C PRO A 26 5.72 12.99 -0.71
N GLU A 27 7.03 12.76 -0.59
CA GLU A 27 7.86 12.21 -1.65
C GLU A 27 7.99 10.70 -1.46
N ILE A 28 7.53 9.94 -2.45
CA ILE A 28 7.53 8.48 -2.40
C ILE A 28 8.28 7.87 -3.59
N ARG A 29 8.95 6.75 -3.34
CA ARG A 29 9.49 5.87 -4.37
C ARG A 29 8.86 4.49 -4.19
N PHE A 30 8.43 3.88 -5.29
CA PHE A 30 7.98 2.49 -5.26
C PHE A 30 9.20 1.57 -5.24
N TRP A 31 9.25 0.69 -4.25
CA TRP A 31 10.27 -0.35 -4.17
C TRP A 31 9.58 -1.71 -4.20
N ALA A 32 10.16 -2.63 -4.95
CA ALA A 32 9.68 -3.99 -5.08
C ALA A 32 10.86 -4.95 -4.92
N CYS A 33 10.64 -6.04 -4.18
CA CYS A 33 11.64 -7.04 -3.88
C CYS A 33 11.16 -8.41 -4.35
N THR A 34 12.01 -9.10 -5.09
CA THR A 34 11.81 -10.48 -5.52
C THR A 34 12.77 -11.36 -4.75
N TYR A 35 12.28 -12.37 -4.04
CA TYR A 35 13.11 -13.22 -3.18
C TYR A 35 13.62 -14.48 -3.89
N TYR A 36 12.78 -15.15 -4.69
CA TYR A 36 13.14 -16.43 -5.31
C TYR A 36 13.89 -16.25 -6.64
N LYS A 37 14.73 -17.24 -6.96
CA LYS A 37 15.45 -17.29 -8.24
C LYS A 37 14.43 -17.32 -9.40
N SER A 38 14.70 -16.52 -10.42
CA SER A 38 13.84 -16.36 -11.60
C SER A 38 12.46 -15.74 -11.32
N SER A 39 12.20 -15.24 -10.12
CA SER A 39 11.01 -14.40 -9.87
C SER A 39 11.14 -13.08 -10.63
N SER A 40 10.05 -12.68 -11.25
CA SER A 40 9.91 -11.38 -11.89
C SER A 40 8.47 -10.90 -11.74
N PHE A 41 8.28 -9.60 -11.87
CA PHE A 41 6.97 -8.99 -11.94
C PHE A 41 6.98 -7.93 -13.04
N THR A 42 5.81 -7.59 -13.55
CA THR A 42 5.64 -6.57 -14.57
C THR A 42 4.71 -5.49 -14.05
N VAL A 43 5.18 -4.25 -14.05
CA VAL A 43 4.31 -3.10 -13.78
C VAL A 43 3.50 -2.84 -15.05
N THR A 44 2.18 -3.03 -14.97
CA THR A 44 1.30 -2.90 -16.14
C THR A 44 0.90 -1.45 -16.42
N LYS A 45 0.67 -0.65 -15.36
CA LYS A 45 0.23 0.74 -15.48
C LYS A 45 0.45 1.54 -14.20
N PHE A 46 0.63 2.85 -14.35
CA PHE A 46 0.49 3.83 -13.27
C PHE A 46 -0.82 4.58 -13.48
N VAL A 47 -1.74 4.45 -12.53
CA VAL A 47 -3.06 5.08 -12.62
C VAL A 47 -3.22 6.05 -11.46
N ARG A 48 -3.55 7.30 -11.77
CA ARG A 48 -4.01 8.26 -10.79
C ARG A 48 -5.53 8.16 -10.68
N LEU A 49 -6.01 7.66 -9.55
CA LEU A 49 -7.44 7.62 -9.25
C LEU A 49 -7.89 8.98 -8.68
N VAL A 50 -9.08 9.44 -9.08
CA VAL A 50 -9.69 10.67 -8.54
C VAL A 50 -10.14 10.47 -7.10
N LYS A 51 -10.51 9.24 -6.74
CA LYS A 51 -10.93 8.83 -5.40
C LYS A 51 -10.32 7.47 -5.07
N SER A 52 -9.96 7.27 -3.80
CA SER A 52 -9.54 5.97 -3.29
C SER A 52 -10.65 4.92 -3.43
N THR A 53 -10.30 3.70 -3.84
CA THR A 53 -11.19 2.54 -3.87
C THR A 53 -11.16 1.72 -2.58
N ALA A 54 -10.25 2.04 -1.65
CA ALA A 54 -10.18 1.37 -0.35
C ALA A 54 -11.46 1.62 0.46
N GLN A 55 -12.03 0.54 0.98
CA GLN A 55 -13.24 0.55 1.80
C GLN A 55 -12.91 0.27 3.27
N GLY A 56 -11.77 -0.36 3.55
CA GLY A 56 -11.41 -0.87 4.86
C GLY A 56 -11.91 -2.29 5.08
N VAL A 57 -11.12 -3.08 5.80
CA VAL A 57 -11.39 -4.48 6.10
C VAL A 57 -11.52 -4.66 7.62
N VAL A 58 -12.43 -5.52 8.07
CA VAL A 58 -12.58 -5.82 9.50
C VAL A 58 -11.28 -6.41 10.05
N GLY A 59 -10.84 -5.90 11.20
CA GLY A 59 -9.55 -6.31 11.79
C GLY A 59 -8.32 -5.69 11.11
N SER A 60 -8.49 -4.68 10.26
CA SER A 60 -7.36 -4.01 9.62
C SER A 60 -6.42 -3.36 10.64
N GLN A 61 -5.12 -3.42 10.37
CA GLN A 61 -4.07 -2.85 11.21
C GLN A 61 -3.24 -1.84 10.42
N ALA A 62 -3.08 -0.65 11.01
CA ALA A 62 -2.22 0.39 10.48
C ALA A 62 -0.75 0.08 10.82
N LEU A 63 0.11 0.19 9.80
CA LEU A 63 1.55 0.09 9.91
C LEU A 63 2.15 1.49 9.73
N GLU A 64 2.96 1.92 10.68
CA GLU A 64 3.58 3.24 10.60
C GLU A 64 4.82 3.20 9.70
N TRP A 65 4.87 4.13 8.75
CA TRP A 65 6.05 4.30 7.91
C TRP A 65 7.30 4.58 8.74
N GLY A 66 8.43 3.99 8.34
CA GLY A 66 9.73 4.19 8.99
C GLY A 66 9.90 3.48 10.33
N LYS A 67 8.89 2.73 10.79
CA LYS A 67 9.00 1.85 11.95
C LYS A 67 9.16 0.39 11.52
N GLU A 68 9.76 -0.40 12.40
CA GLU A 68 9.74 -1.85 12.25
C GLU A 68 8.32 -2.36 12.49
N TRP A 69 7.85 -3.23 11.59
CA TRP A 69 6.54 -3.85 11.67
C TRP A 69 6.67 -5.22 12.32
N LYS A 70 5.76 -5.53 13.24
CA LYS A 70 5.69 -6.81 13.96
C LYS A 70 4.51 -7.62 13.49
#